data_AF-A0A8J8DGE0-F1
#
_entry.id   AF-A0A8J8DGE0-F1
#
_cell.length_a   1.000
_cell.length_b   1.000
_cell.length_c   1.000
_cell.angle_alpha   90.00
_cell.angle_beta   90.00
_cell.angle_gamma   90.00
#
_symmetry.space_group_name_H-M   'P 1'
#
loop_
_entity.id
_entity.type
_entity.pdbx_description
1 polymer ?
#
loop_
_entity_poly.entity_id
_entity_poly.type
_entity_poly.pdbx_seq_one_letter_code
_entity_poly.pdbx_strand_id
1 'polypeptide(L)'
;MRNWRLTLLLAPFIVQLAINLIFYGFPAVMFSGIVPESIYPKIAWSLPVLIIIYFLLGMAALYYMGISPRPKRGRLLGSAYFALGALGSAWGIPQTLAGMETPLLAIAFGIWFVSSIGGILSLWLLEEKVPDAVAAVIIAFLGISAFISAAMAQWVVTDYYIHVHTNGGMENATVVVEHPIEVPPPNLTNSS
;
A
#
# COMPACT_ATOMS: atom_id res chain seq x y z
N MET A 1 -35.32 6.12 -1.65
CA MET A 1 -34.73 4.89 -2.23
C MET A 1 -33.22 4.98 -2.07
N ARG A 2 -32.59 4.07 -1.32
CA ARG A 2 -31.14 4.12 -0.98
C ARG A 2 -30.32 3.89 -2.25
N ASN A 3 -29.39 4.79 -2.57
CA ASN A 3 -28.64 4.79 -3.83
C ASN A 3 -27.53 3.72 -3.86
N TRP A 4 -27.95 2.44 -3.82
CA TRP A 4 -27.08 1.28 -3.65
C TRP A 4 -26.06 1.11 -4.79
N ARG A 5 -26.39 1.55 -6.01
CA ARG A 5 -25.48 1.53 -7.15
C ARG A 5 -24.28 2.44 -6.95
N LEU A 6 -24.52 3.66 -6.47
CA LEU A 6 -23.44 4.59 -6.14
C LEU A 6 -22.54 4.01 -5.03
N THR A 7 -23.15 3.36 -4.02
CA THR A 7 -22.38 2.66 -2.98
C THR A 7 -21.52 1.55 -3.56
N LEU A 8 -22.05 0.71 -4.46
CA LEU A 8 -21.29 -0.36 -5.11
C LEU A 8 -20.16 0.17 -6.01
N LEU A 9 -20.36 1.31 -6.66
CA LEU A 9 -19.34 1.95 -7.50
C LEU A 9 -18.17 2.47 -6.66
N LEU A 10 -18.45 3.06 -5.50
CA LEU A 10 -17.43 3.70 -4.66
C LEU A 10 -16.81 2.76 -3.62
N ALA A 11 -17.52 1.70 -3.22
CA ALA A 11 -17.06 0.75 -2.22
C ALA A 11 -15.66 0.17 -2.51
N PRO A 12 -15.32 -0.24 -3.75
CA PRO A 12 -13.97 -0.69 -4.09
C PRO A 12 -12.85 0.31 -3.75
N PHE A 13 -13.06 1.59 -4.07
CA PHE A 13 -12.10 2.65 -3.72
C PHE A 13 -11.96 2.80 -2.21
N ILE A 14 -13.09 2.79 -1.49
CA ILE A 14 -13.12 2.97 -0.03
C ILE A 14 -12.48 1.78 0.69
N VAL A 15 -12.74 0.55 0.24
CA VAL A 15 -12.16 -0.66 0.82
C VAL A 15 -10.64 -0.66 0.66
N GLN A 16 -10.13 -0.35 -0.53
CA GLN A 16 -8.68 -0.29 -0.76
C GLN A 16 -8.02 0.85 0.02
N LEU A 17 -8.69 2.00 0.11
CA LEU A 17 -8.24 3.10 0.98
C LEU A 17 -8.14 2.65 2.45
N ALA A 18 -9.18 2.00 2.97
CA ALA A 18 -9.20 1.52 4.36
C ALA A 18 -8.09 0.50 4.63
N ILE A 19 -7.91 -0.48 3.74
CA ILE A 19 -6.80 -1.44 3.85
C ILE A 19 -5.46 -0.71 3.81
N ASN A 20 -5.27 0.24 2.89
CA ASN A 20 -3.99 0.95 2.81
C ASN A 20 -3.64 1.68 4.11
N LEU A 21 -4.63 2.34 4.72
CA LEU A 21 -4.44 3.08 5.97
C LEU A 21 -4.16 2.14 7.16
N ILE A 22 -4.85 0.99 7.23
CA ILE A 22 -4.63 -0.01 8.30
C ILE A 22 -3.23 -0.62 8.21
N PHE A 23 -2.73 -0.87 7.00
CA PHE A 23 -1.43 -1.47 6.75
C PHE A 23 -0.31 -0.46 6.50
N TYR A 24 -0.55 0.83 6.78
CA TYR A 24 0.42 1.91 6.63
C TYR A 24 1.18 1.87 5.30
N GLY A 25 0.48 1.70 4.18
CA GLY A 25 1.12 1.65 2.87
C GLY A 25 1.13 0.29 2.20
N PHE A 26 0.00 -0.42 2.19
CA PHE A 26 -0.18 -1.72 1.54
C PHE A 26 0.39 -1.81 0.09
N PRO A 27 0.23 -0.80 -0.79
CA PRO A 27 0.84 -0.82 -2.12
C PRO A 27 2.37 -0.93 -2.10
N ALA A 28 3.08 -0.48 -1.06
CA ALA A 28 4.52 -0.68 -0.96
C ALA A 28 4.85 -2.17 -0.89
N VAL A 29 4.13 -2.93 -0.05
CA VAL A 29 4.26 -4.39 0.08
C VAL A 29 3.82 -5.09 -1.20
N MET A 30 2.71 -4.64 -1.79
CA MET A 30 2.19 -5.19 -3.05
C MET A 30 3.21 -5.03 -4.18
N PHE A 31 3.78 -3.84 -4.36
CA PHE A 31 4.75 -3.59 -5.43
C PHE A 31 6.13 -4.19 -5.15
N SER A 32 6.57 -4.27 -3.88
CA SER A 32 7.83 -4.93 -3.55
C SER A 32 7.79 -6.44 -3.82
N GLY A 33 6.64 -7.10 -3.59
CA GLY A 33 6.49 -8.54 -3.85
C GLY A 33 6.48 -8.92 -5.33
N ILE A 34 6.04 -8.02 -6.21
CA ILE A 34 6.01 -8.24 -7.67
C ILE A 34 7.41 -8.19 -8.29
N VAL A 35 8.30 -7.39 -7.70
CA VAL A 35 9.64 -7.19 -8.26
C VAL A 35 10.54 -8.37 -7.86
N PRO A 36 11.15 -9.07 -8.84
CA PRO A 36 12.11 -10.13 -8.53
C PRO A 36 13.27 -9.61 -7.68
N GLU A 37 13.73 -10.40 -6.71
CA GLU A 37 14.83 -10.03 -5.80
C GLU A 37 16.11 -9.61 -6.54
N SER A 38 16.36 -10.19 -7.72
CA SER A 38 17.51 -9.83 -8.57
C SER A 38 17.44 -8.44 -9.21
N ILE A 39 16.23 -7.89 -9.33
CA ILE A 39 15.95 -6.59 -9.94
C ILE A 39 15.69 -5.54 -8.85
N TYR A 40 15.13 -5.94 -7.71
CA TYR A 40 14.78 -5.05 -6.60
C TYR A 40 15.88 -4.04 -6.23
N PRO A 41 17.15 -4.41 -5.99
CA PRO A 41 18.21 -3.44 -5.66
C PRO A 41 18.46 -2.36 -6.74
N LYS A 42 18.11 -2.64 -8.00
CA LYS A 42 18.29 -1.69 -9.12
C LYS A 42 17.13 -0.72 -9.26
N ILE A 43 15.93 -1.11 -8.82
CA ILE A 43 14.70 -0.34 -9.03
C ILE A 43 13.96 0.04 -7.75
N ALA A 44 14.48 -0.32 -6.57
CA ALA A 44 13.90 -0.01 -5.26
C ALA A 44 13.60 1.50 -5.12
N TRP A 45 14.50 2.36 -5.58
CA TRP A 45 14.31 3.82 -5.58
C TRP A 45 13.07 4.31 -6.36
N SER A 46 12.58 3.52 -7.33
CA SER A 46 11.39 3.86 -8.13
C SER A 46 10.07 3.49 -7.45
N LEU A 47 10.11 2.68 -6.39
CA LEU A 47 8.92 2.18 -5.68
C LEU A 47 7.99 3.32 -5.19
N PRO A 48 8.50 4.40 -4.58
CA PRO A 48 7.64 5.52 -4.13
C PRO A 48 6.97 6.24 -5.31
N VAL A 49 7.66 6.35 -6.44
CA VAL A 49 7.12 6.95 -7.67
C VAL A 49 5.99 6.09 -8.24
N LEU A 50 6.19 4.76 -8.29
CA LEU A 50 5.17 3.81 -8.75
C LEU A 50 3.91 3.87 -7.87
N ILE A 51 4.08 3.98 -6.55
CA ILE A 51 2.97 4.15 -5.60
C ILE A 51 2.20 5.46 -5.87
N ILE A 52 2.90 6.57 -6.08
CA ILE A 52 2.26 7.86 -6.39
C ILE A 52 1.47 7.73 -7.70
N ILE A 53 2.07 7.16 -8.75
CA ILE A 53 1.40 6.94 -10.04
C ILE A 53 0.15 6.07 -9.85
N TYR A 54 0.25 5.00 -9.06
CA TYR A 54 -0.86 4.13 -8.74
C TYR A 54 -2.03 4.92 -8.13
N PHE A 55 -1.80 5.70 -7.08
CA PHE A 55 -2.88 6.49 -6.47
C PHE A 55 -3.38 7.61 -7.39
N LEU A 56 -2.52 8.20 -8.23
CA LEU A 56 -2.93 9.20 -9.23
C LEU A 56 -3.94 8.63 -10.24
N LEU A 57 -3.84 7.34 -10.60
CA LEU A 57 -4.84 6.70 -11.44
C LEU A 57 -6.22 6.68 -10.75
N GLY A 58 -6.26 6.29 -9.47
CA GLY A 58 -7.50 6.28 -8.68
C GLY A 58 -8.09 7.67 -8.47
N MET A 59 -7.25 8.66 -8.15
CA MET A 59 -7.66 10.06 -8.01
C MET A 59 -8.19 10.62 -9.33
N ALA A 60 -7.48 10.41 -10.44
CA ALA A 60 -7.90 10.88 -11.75
C ALA A 60 -9.18 10.19 -12.22
N ALA A 61 -9.38 8.91 -11.88
CA ALA A 61 -10.63 8.20 -12.13
C ALA A 61 -11.82 8.91 -11.46
N LEU A 62 -11.73 9.17 -10.16
CA LEU A 62 -12.78 9.85 -9.39
C LEU A 62 -12.97 11.30 -9.82
N TYR A 63 -11.89 11.99 -10.18
CA TYR A 63 -11.95 13.35 -10.73
C TYR A 63 -12.79 13.39 -12.01
N TYR A 64 -12.57 12.45 -12.93
CA TYR A 64 -13.33 12.38 -14.18
C TYR A 64 -14.72 11.73 -14.05
N MET A 65 -15.02 11.07 -12.93
CA MET A 65 -16.37 10.53 -12.66
C MET A 65 -17.27 11.51 -11.90
N GLY A 66 -16.70 12.44 -11.11
CA GLY A 66 -17.44 13.44 -10.35
C GLY A 66 -17.18 14.88 -10.78
N ILE A 67 -15.99 15.40 -10.47
CA ILE A 67 -15.67 16.84 -10.53
C ILE A 67 -15.63 17.40 -11.96
N SER A 68 -14.99 16.68 -12.89
CA SER A 68 -14.91 17.06 -14.31
C SER A 68 -15.41 15.92 -15.19
N PRO A 69 -16.73 15.75 -15.34
CA PRO A 69 -17.31 14.53 -15.91
C PRO A 69 -16.81 14.21 -17.32
N ARG A 70 -15.97 13.17 -17.40
CA ARG A 70 -15.53 12.48 -18.63
C ARG A 70 -15.59 10.98 -18.34
N PRO A 71 -16.79 10.39 -18.20
CA PRO A 71 -16.98 9.08 -17.58
C PRO A 71 -16.18 7.97 -18.27
N LYS A 72 -16.07 7.98 -19.60
CA LYS A 72 -15.23 7.02 -20.34
C LYS A 72 -13.75 7.08 -19.93
N ARG A 73 -13.19 8.30 -19.74
CA ARG A 73 -11.81 8.47 -19.27
C ARG A 73 -11.67 8.05 -17.80
N GLY A 74 -12.63 8.42 -16.96
CA GLY A 74 -12.68 8.01 -15.56
C GLY A 74 -12.69 6.48 -15.40
N ARG A 75 -13.54 5.78 -16.17
CA ARG A 75 -13.61 4.31 -16.21
C ARG A 75 -12.31 3.67 -16.67
N LEU A 76 -11.64 4.22 -17.70
CA LEU A 76 -10.37 3.68 -18.17
C LEU A 76 -9.26 3.82 -17.12
N LEU A 77 -9.12 5.01 -16.51
CA LEU A 77 -8.12 5.23 -15.45
C LEU A 77 -8.42 4.41 -14.20
N GLY A 78 -9.69 4.31 -13.82
CA GLY A 78 -10.12 3.45 -12.71
C GLY A 78 -9.87 1.98 -13.00
N SER A 79 -10.08 1.54 -14.25
CA SER A 79 -9.77 0.17 -14.66
C SER A 79 -8.27 -0.10 -14.59
N ALA A 80 -7.42 0.85 -14.99
CA ALA A 80 -5.97 0.71 -14.85
C ALA A 80 -5.55 0.63 -13.38
N TYR A 81 -6.10 1.50 -12.53
CA TYR A 81 -5.90 1.48 -11.07
C TYR A 81 -6.26 0.10 -10.48
N PHE A 82 -7.46 -0.40 -10.77
CA PHE A 82 -7.88 -1.70 -10.24
C PHE A 82 -7.15 -2.88 -10.89
N ALA A 83 -6.79 -2.81 -12.17
CA ALA A 83 -6.04 -3.88 -12.82
C ALA A 83 -4.65 -4.05 -12.19
N LEU A 84 -3.95 -2.95 -11.90
CA LEU A 84 -2.67 -3.00 -11.18
C LEU A 84 -2.84 -3.58 -9.77
N GLY A 85 -3.91 -3.20 -9.07
CA GLY A 85 -4.26 -3.78 -7.76
C GLY A 85 -4.53 -5.29 -7.84
N ALA A 86 -5.29 -5.73 -8.84
CA ALA A 86 -5.59 -7.15 -9.03
C ALA A 86 -4.33 -7.96 -9.36
N LEU A 87 -3.48 -7.45 -10.27
CA LEU A 87 -2.22 -8.12 -10.64
C LEU A 87 -1.28 -8.22 -9.43
N GLY A 88 -1.13 -7.14 -8.68
CA GLY A 88 -0.28 -7.14 -7.50
C GLY A 88 -0.78 -8.07 -6.41
N SER A 89 -2.08 -8.10 -6.16
CA SER A 89 -2.65 -9.06 -5.21
C SER A 89 -2.57 -10.50 -5.67
N ALA A 90 -2.85 -10.79 -6.94
CA ALA A 90 -2.74 -12.15 -7.49
C ALA A 90 -1.32 -12.71 -7.33
N TRP A 91 -0.30 -11.84 -7.42
CA TRP A 91 1.08 -12.20 -7.19
C TRP A 91 1.44 -12.36 -5.71
N GLY A 92 0.95 -11.48 -4.84
CA GLY A 92 1.24 -11.52 -3.40
C GLY A 92 0.57 -12.67 -2.63
N ILE A 93 -0.59 -13.17 -3.09
CA ILE A 93 -1.32 -14.28 -2.46
C ILE A 93 -0.47 -15.57 -2.36
N PRO A 94 0.09 -16.13 -3.45
CA PRO A 94 0.86 -17.37 -3.35
C PRO A 94 2.13 -17.21 -2.51
N GLN A 95 2.80 -16.04 -2.56
CA GLN A 95 3.99 -15.78 -1.75
C GLN A 95 3.67 -15.78 -0.24
N THR A 96 2.57 -15.12 0.13
CA THR A 96 2.14 -15.04 1.54
C THR A 96 1.59 -16.36 2.07
N LEU A 97 0.97 -17.18 1.21
CA LEU A 97 0.50 -18.52 1.58
C LEU A 97 1.65 -19.54 1.68
N ALA A 98 2.72 -19.40 0.88
CA ALA A 98 3.86 -20.31 0.92
C ALA A 98 4.75 -20.12 2.16
N GLY A 99 4.82 -18.89 2.69
CA GLY A 99 5.61 -18.56 3.88
C GLY A 99 4.74 -18.04 5.02
N MET A 100 3.70 -18.78 5.44
CA MET A 100 2.71 -18.35 6.45
C MET A 100 3.34 -17.96 7.80
N GLU A 101 3.81 -16.72 7.91
CA GLU A 101 4.15 -16.10 9.18
C GLU A 101 2.96 -15.28 9.72
N THR A 102 2.11 -14.71 8.85
CA THR A 102 0.90 -13.98 9.29
C THR A 102 -0.30 -14.15 8.33
N PRO A 103 -1.45 -14.71 8.79
CA PRO A 103 -2.63 -14.92 7.93
C PRO A 103 -3.32 -13.60 7.53
N LEU A 104 -3.06 -12.53 8.28
CA LEU A 104 -3.69 -11.23 8.10
C LEU A 104 -3.31 -10.58 6.76
N LEU A 105 -2.06 -10.76 6.31
CA LEU A 105 -1.58 -10.19 5.05
C LEU A 105 -2.21 -10.90 3.83
N ALA A 106 -2.36 -12.23 3.89
CA ALA A 106 -3.04 -13.00 2.85
C ALA A 106 -4.53 -12.59 2.72
N ILE A 107 -5.21 -12.37 3.85
CA ILE A 107 -6.58 -11.85 3.86
C ILE A 107 -6.65 -10.46 3.22
N ALA A 108 -5.72 -9.57 3.56
CA ALA A 108 -5.66 -8.23 2.97
C ALA A 108 -5.47 -8.28 1.45
N PHE A 109 -4.55 -9.11 0.95
CA PHE A 109 -4.39 -9.36 -0.48
C PHE A 109 -5.67 -9.93 -1.12
N GLY A 110 -6.35 -10.86 -0.47
CA GLY A 110 -7.61 -11.42 -0.94
C GLY A 110 -8.71 -10.36 -1.07
N ILE A 111 -8.91 -9.53 -0.04
CA ILE A 111 -9.90 -8.44 -0.08
C ILE A 111 -9.51 -7.40 -1.13
N TRP A 112 -8.21 -7.07 -1.25
CA TRP A 112 -7.72 -6.14 -2.27
C TRP A 112 -7.93 -6.68 -3.70
N PHE A 113 -7.74 -7.98 -3.91
CA PHE A 113 -8.01 -8.65 -5.18
C PHE A 113 -9.50 -8.60 -5.53
N VAL A 114 -10.37 -9.04 -4.63
CA VAL A 114 -11.83 -9.06 -4.84
C VAL A 114 -12.36 -7.65 -5.06
N SER A 115 -11.90 -6.66 -4.28
CA SER A 115 -12.27 -5.26 -4.49
C SER A 115 -11.76 -4.72 -5.82
N SER A 116 -10.60 -5.16 -6.31
CA SER A 116 -10.10 -4.76 -7.62
C SER A 116 -10.98 -5.30 -8.76
N ILE A 117 -11.33 -6.58 -8.73
CA ILE A 117 -12.24 -7.18 -9.72
C ILE A 117 -13.62 -6.52 -9.64
N GLY A 118 -14.17 -6.37 -8.43
CA GLY A 118 -15.43 -5.67 -8.19
C GLY A 118 -15.39 -4.21 -8.66
N GLY A 119 -14.25 -3.53 -8.49
CA GLY A 119 -13.98 -2.18 -8.97
C GLY A 119 -14.12 -2.08 -10.48
N ILE A 120 -13.40 -2.93 -11.23
CA ILE A 120 -13.50 -2.96 -12.70
C ILE A 120 -14.94 -3.23 -13.13
N LEU A 121 -15.58 -4.26 -12.58
CA LEU A 121 -16.96 -4.60 -12.93
C LEU A 121 -17.91 -3.43 -12.63
N SER A 122 -17.80 -2.82 -11.45
CA SER A 122 -18.67 -1.69 -11.05
C SER A 122 -18.50 -0.48 -11.96
N LEU A 123 -17.27 -0.15 -12.39
CA LEU A 123 -17.00 0.96 -13.29
C LEU A 123 -17.72 0.82 -14.63
N TRP A 124 -17.85 -0.41 -15.15
CA TRP A 124 -18.44 -0.66 -16.47
C TRP A 124 -19.91 -1.05 -16.43
N LEU A 125 -20.38 -1.64 -15.33
CA LEU A 125 -21.77 -2.06 -15.18
C LEU A 125 -22.66 -0.97 -14.58
N LEU A 126 -22.08 0.02 -13.89
CA LEU A 126 -22.83 1.09 -13.22
C LEU A 126 -22.61 2.43 -13.91
N GLU A 127 -23.70 3.14 -14.18
CA GLU A 127 -23.70 4.43 -14.87
C GLU A 127 -24.12 5.56 -13.93
N GLU A 128 -23.72 5.47 -12.68
CA GLU A 128 -24.06 6.45 -11.66
C GLU A 128 -23.15 7.67 -11.76
N LYS A 129 -23.74 8.86 -11.69
CA LYS A 129 -22.98 10.09 -11.52
C LYS A 129 -22.45 10.15 -10.09
N VAL A 130 -21.14 10.28 -9.94
CA VAL A 130 -20.53 10.48 -8.62
C VAL A 130 -20.72 11.93 -8.19
N PRO A 131 -21.26 12.22 -7.00
CA PRO A 131 -21.37 13.59 -6.52
C PRO A 131 -19.98 14.21 -6.29
N ASP A 132 -19.80 15.46 -6.71
CA ASP A 132 -18.51 16.16 -6.72
C ASP A 132 -17.87 16.21 -5.32
N ALA A 133 -18.67 16.49 -4.29
CA ALA A 133 -18.21 16.52 -2.90
C ALA A 133 -17.71 15.16 -2.42
N VAL A 134 -18.40 14.08 -2.81
CA VAL A 134 -18.00 12.71 -2.46
C VAL A 134 -16.71 12.32 -3.18
N ALA A 135 -16.59 12.66 -4.48
CA ALA A 135 -15.36 12.46 -5.23
C ALA A 135 -14.18 13.22 -4.61
N ALA A 136 -14.36 14.51 -4.28
CA ALA A 136 -13.34 15.34 -3.67
C ALA A 136 -12.83 14.78 -2.34
N VAL A 137 -13.74 14.31 -1.48
CA VAL A 137 -13.38 13.69 -0.20
C VAL A 137 -12.55 12.42 -0.42
N ILE A 138 -12.99 11.51 -1.30
CA ILE A 138 -12.24 10.27 -1.55
C ILE A 138 -10.89 10.57 -2.20
N ILE A 139 -10.82 11.53 -3.12
CA ILE A 139 -9.55 11.98 -3.73
C ILE A 139 -8.59 12.52 -2.67
N ALA A 140 -9.06 13.35 -1.73
CA ALA A 140 -8.23 13.87 -0.65
C ALA A 140 -7.65 12.73 0.22
N PHE A 141 -8.48 11.76 0.60
CA PHE A 141 -8.00 10.59 1.34
C PHE A 141 -7.04 9.72 0.52
N LEU A 142 -7.27 9.53 -0.77
CA LEU A 142 -6.32 8.85 -1.66
C LEU A 142 -4.99 9.60 -1.76
N GLY A 143 -5.01 10.94 -1.73
CA GLY A 143 -3.80 11.77 -1.70
C GLY A 143 -3.00 11.59 -0.41
N ILE A 144 -3.68 11.62 0.75
CA ILE A 144 -3.05 11.33 2.06
C ILE A 144 -2.48 9.91 2.08
N SER A 145 -3.27 8.96 1.61
CA SER A 145 -2.92 7.55 1.44
C SER A 145 -1.66 7.39 0.56
N ALA A 146 -1.58 8.08 -0.57
CA ALA A 146 -0.42 8.08 -1.44
C ALA A 146 0.84 8.60 -0.76
N PHE A 147 0.71 9.70 0.00
CA PHE A 147 1.83 10.29 0.72
C PHE A 147 2.38 9.34 1.80
N ILE A 148 1.48 8.76 2.62
CA ILE A 148 1.87 7.77 3.64
C ILE A 148 2.55 6.56 2.99
N SER A 149 1.95 5.98 1.95
CA SER A 149 2.53 4.83 1.24
C SER A 149 3.89 5.14 0.62
N ALA A 150 4.06 6.32 0.02
CA ALA A 150 5.32 6.72 -0.59
C ALA A 150 6.42 6.98 0.46
N ALA A 151 6.07 7.60 1.58
CA ALA A 151 7.00 7.79 2.70
C ALA A 151 7.44 6.44 3.30
N MET A 152 6.50 5.52 3.49
CA MET A 152 6.81 4.18 4.00
C MET A 152 7.64 3.37 3.01
N ALA A 153 7.39 3.49 1.71
CA ALA A 153 8.25 2.91 0.70
C ALA A 153 9.67 3.50 0.72
N GLN A 154 9.83 4.81 0.91
CA GLN A 154 11.16 5.43 1.08
C GLN A 154 11.88 4.87 2.31
N TRP A 155 11.18 4.65 3.42
CA TRP A 155 11.74 3.99 4.60
C TRP A 155 12.23 2.57 4.30
N VAL A 156 11.40 1.74 3.66
CA VAL A 156 11.77 0.36 3.27
C VAL A 156 12.97 0.33 2.32
N VAL A 157 13.01 1.26 1.35
CA VAL A 157 14.14 1.37 0.41
C VAL A 157 15.42 1.77 1.13
N THR A 158 15.34 2.75 2.04
CA THR A 158 16.50 3.23 2.82
C THR A 158 17.02 2.12 3.73
N ASP A 159 16.13 1.43 4.43
CA ASP A 159 16.47 0.31 5.31
C ASP A 159 17.15 -0.82 4.54
N TYR A 160 16.61 -1.18 3.36
CA TYR A 160 17.21 -2.16 2.48
C TYR A 160 18.64 -1.77 2.05
N TYR A 161 18.84 -0.52 1.61
CA TYR A 161 20.18 -0.07 1.21
C TYR A 161 21.16 -0.05 2.39
N ILE A 162 20.73 0.32 3.59
CA ILE A 162 21.58 0.26 4.80
C ILE A 162 21.99 -1.18 5.08
N HIS A 163 21.06 -2.13 5.14
CA HIS A 163 21.37 -3.53 5.48
C HIS A 163 22.22 -4.24 4.41
N VAL A 164 21.99 -3.95 3.13
CA VAL A 164 22.79 -4.51 2.03
C VAL A 164 24.22 -3.93 2.00
N HIS A 165 24.40 -2.63 2.28
CA HIS A 165 25.74 -2.02 2.34
C HIS A 165 26.46 -2.31 3.66
N THR A 166 25.74 -2.62 4.74
CA THR A 166 26.30 -2.97 6.06
C THR A 166 26.96 -4.35 6.07
N ASN A 167 26.49 -5.30 5.25
CA ASN A 167 27.12 -6.61 5.08
C ASN A 167 28.41 -6.57 4.22
N GLY A 168 28.78 -5.41 3.69
CA GLY A 168 29.95 -5.22 2.83
C GLY A 168 31.08 -4.36 3.40
N GLY A 169 30.96 -3.83 4.63
CA GLY A 169 32.02 -3.00 5.19
C GLY A 169 31.61 -2.18 6.41
N MET A 170 31.54 -2.83 7.58
CA MET A 170 31.69 -2.15 8.86
C MET A 170 33.01 -2.59 9.50
N GLU A 171 34.13 -2.19 8.91
CA GLU A 171 35.43 -2.19 9.61
C GLU A 171 35.68 -0.89 10.39
N ASN A 172 34.83 0.16 10.24
CA ASN A 172 35.14 1.47 10.82
C ASN A 172 33.97 2.35 11.28
N ALA A 173 32.72 1.87 11.28
CA ALA A 173 31.68 2.59 12.01
C ALA A 173 31.74 2.12 13.46
N THR A 174 32.24 2.98 14.35
CA THR A 174 32.05 2.87 15.80
C THR A 174 30.56 2.96 16.09
N VAL A 175 29.85 1.84 15.90
CA VAL A 175 28.58 1.61 16.55
C VAL A 175 28.95 1.53 18.02
N VAL A 176 28.62 2.58 18.77
CA VAL A 176 28.47 2.47 20.20
C VAL A 176 27.25 1.56 20.40
N VAL A 177 27.49 0.26 20.32
CA VAL A 177 26.60 -0.75 20.88
C VAL A 177 26.77 -0.54 22.38
N GLU A 178 25.93 0.30 22.98
CA GLU A 178 25.65 0.17 24.39
C GLU A 178 25.02 -1.21 24.56
N HIS A 179 25.87 -2.22 24.75
CA HIS A 179 25.44 -3.46 25.37
C HIS A 179 24.79 -3.04 26.69
N PRO A 180 23.55 -3.46 27.00
CA PRO A 180 23.03 -3.29 28.34
C PRO A 180 24.04 -3.96 29.27
N ILE A 181 24.71 -3.14 30.08
CA ILE A 181 25.53 -3.64 31.17
C ILE A 181 24.52 -4.37 32.05
N GLU A 182 24.62 -5.71 32.12
CA GLU A 182 23.93 -6.47 33.14
C GLU A 182 24.42 -5.97 34.49
N VAL A 183 23.67 -5.04 35.07
CA VAL A 183 23.90 -4.61 36.44
C VAL A 183 23.47 -5.80 37.29
N PRO A 184 24.38 -6.44 38.05
CA PRO A 184 23.98 -7.52 38.94
C PRO A 184 22.90 -6.99 39.90
N PRO A 185 21.90 -7.82 40.24
CA PRO A 185 20.85 -7.41 41.16
C PRO A 185 21.50 -6.86 42.44
N PRO A 186 20.98 -5.76 43.01
CA PRO A 186 21.59 -5.13 44.18
C PRO A 186 21.72 -6.19 45.27
N ASN A 187 22.95 -6.42 45.73
CA ASN A 187 23.25 -7.28 46.87
C ASN A 187 22.40 -6.79 48.05
N LEU A 188 21.31 -7.49 48.33
CA LEU A 188 20.62 -7.42 49.62
C LEU A 188 21.43 -8.24 50.62
N THR A 189 22.66 -7.79 50.89
CA THR A 189 23.42 -8.20 52.06
C THR A 189 23.76 -6.94 52.84
N ASN A 190 22.98 -6.78 53.92
CA ASN A 190 23.31 -6.28 55.26
C ASN A 190 21.94 -6.03 55.91
N SER A 191 21.58 -6.45 57.12
CA SER A 191 22.32 -7.00 58.24
C SER A 191 21.31 -7.04 59.39
N SER A 192 21.13 -8.19 60.04
CA SER A 192 20.74 -8.33 61.46
C SER A 192 20.78 -9.79 61.88
#